data_AF-A0A357IXQ8-F1
#
_entry.id   AF-A0A357IXQ8-F1
#
_cell.length_a   1.000
_cell.length_b   1.000
_cell.length_c   1.000
_cell.angle_alpha   90.00
_cell.angle_beta   90.00
_cell.angle_gamma   90.00
#
_symmetry.space_group_name_H-M   'P 1'
#
loop_
_entity.id
_entity.type
_entity.pdbx_description
1 polymer ?
#
loop_
_entity_poly.entity_id
_entity_poly.type
_entity_poly.pdbx_seq_one_letter_code
_entity_poly.pdbx_strand_id
1 'polypeptide(L)'
;DIETALYAILTYFAASKTIDFIIHGLEEYTALTIISENSDEVRYLLTEKLGLGVTLFRGHKGYVKTEESKPGDAPVKHNAEDRDINIVYTVLTRLEVASVRADIEEIDPSAFIIQSVVDETRGGMIRKRSEKHF
;
A
#
# COMPACT_ATOMS: atom_id res chain seq x y z
N ASP A 1 16.61 0.76 44.62
CA ASP A 1 15.58 1.79 44.39
C ASP A 1 14.72 1.48 43.18
N ILE A 2 13.45 1.88 43.23
CA ILE A 2 12.49 1.73 42.12
C ILE A 2 12.95 2.53 40.89
N GLU A 3 13.60 3.68 41.10
CA GLU A 3 14.18 4.49 40.02
C GLU A 3 15.19 3.70 39.19
N THR A 4 16.13 3.01 39.83
CA THR A 4 17.11 2.17 39.13
C THR A 4 16.45 1.07 38.32
N ALA A 5 15.37 0.46 38.85
CA ALA A 5 14.60 -0.55 38.12
C ALA A 5 13.88 0.03 36.90
N LEU A 6 13.27 1.21 37.02
CA LEU A 6 12.62 1.92 35.91
C LEU A 6 13.63 2.31 34.82
N TYR A 7 14.81 2.81 35.21
CA TYR A 7 15.88 3.10 34.25
C TYR A 7 16.41 1.85 33.56
N ALA A 8 16.54 0.73 34.26
CA ALA A 8 16.94 -0.54 33.65
C ALA A 8 15.89 -1.03 32.64
N ILE A 9 14.61 -0.98 32.98
CA ILE A 9 13.51 -1.33 32.06
C ILE A 9 13.50 -0.41 30.84
N LEU A 10 13.62 0.90 31.05
CA LEU A 10 13.67 1.88 29.96
C LEU A 10 14.89 1.65 29.05
N THR A 11 16.05 1.38 29.63
CA THR A 11 17.29 1.11 28.89
C THR A 11 17.15 -0.14 28.04
N TYR A 12 16.62 -1.22 28.61
CA TYR A 12 16.40 -2.46 27.86
C TYR A 12 15.35 -2.28 26.75
N PHE A 13 14.28 -1.54 27.02
CA PHE A 13 13.28 -1.20 26.01
C PHE A 13 13.87 -0.38 24.85
N ALA A 14 14.64 0.66 25.15
CA ALA A 14 15.31 1.50 24.16
C ALA A 14 16.34 0.69 23.34
N ALA A 15 17.14 -0.14 23.99
CA ALA A 15 18.11 -1.03 23.33
C ALA A 15 17.40 -2.02 22.39
N SER A 16 16.33 -2.67 22.86
CA SER A 16 15.52 -3.60 22.07
C SER A 16 14.97 -2.93 20.80
N LYS A 17 14.37 -1.73 20.93
CA LYS A 17 13.89 -0.96 19.78
C LYS A 17 14.99 -0.51 18.82
N THR A 18 16.17 -0.18 19.35
CA THR A 18 17.33 0.18 18.51
C THR A 18 17.83 -1.03 17.71
N ILE A 19 17.81 -2.23 18.32
CA ILE A 19 18.15 -3.47 17.62
C ILE A 19 17.12 -3.77 16.53
N ASP A 20 15.82 -3.67 16.84
CA ASP A 20 14.75 -3.83 15.84
C ASP A 20 14.98 -2.90 14.64
N PHE A 21 15.34 -1.64 14.90
CA PHE A 21 15.65 -0.64 13.88
C PHE A 21 16.89 -0.97 13.04
N ILE A 22 17.96 -1.51 13.65
CA ILE A 22 19.17 -1.90 12.92
C ILE A 22 18.92 -3.15 12.07
N ILE A 23 18.15 -4.11 12.59
CA ILE A 23 17.87 -5.38 11.89
C ILE A 23 16.91 -5.17 10.73
N HIS A 24 15.79 -4.49 10.96
CA HIS A 24 14.73 -4.32 9.95
C HIS A 24 14.88 -3.04 9.11
N GLY A 25 15.77 -2.12 9.52
CA GLY A 25 15.87 -0.78 8.93
C GLY A 25 14.73 0.14 9.37
N LEU A 26 14.83 1.44 9.04
CA LEU A 26 13.73 2.41 9.24
C LEU A 26 12.56 2.17 8.25
N GLU A 27 12.82 1.45 7.16
CA GLU A 27 11.91 1.31 6.03
C GLU A 27 11.06 0.04 6.16
N GLU A 28 10.03 0.12 7.00
CA GLU A 28 8.91 -0.82 6.94
C GLU A 28 8.16 -0.59 5.61
N TYR A 29 8.30 -1.53 4.67
CA TYR A 29 7.57 -1.46 3.41
C TYR A 29 6.13 -1.93 3.57
N THR A 30 5.22 -1.17 2.97
CA THR A 30 3.81 -1.50 2.87
C THR A 30 3.44 -1.66 1.41
N ALA A 31 2.81 -2.78 1.08
CA ALA A 31 2.19 -3.00 -0.20
C ALA A 31 0.79 -2.36 -0.20
N LEU A 32 0.51 -1.56 -1.21
CA LEU A 32 -0.84 -1.06 -1.51
C LEU A 32 -1.38 -1.80 -2.73
N THR A 33 -2.55 -2.40 -2.57
CA THR A 33 -3.37 -2.90 -3.68
C THR A 33 -4.56 -1.98 -3.83
N ILE A 34 -4.67 -1.32 -4.98
CA ILE A 34 -5.64 -0.28 -5.26
C ILE A 34 -6.57 -0.77 -6.37
N ILE A 35 -7.84 -0.82 -6.06
CA ILE A 35 -8.91 -1.24 -6.97
C ILE A 35 -9.79 -0.01 -7.19
N SER A 36 -9.83 0.49 -8.42
CA SER A 36 -10.50 1.74 -8.78
C SER A 36 -10.94 1.68 -10.24
N GLU A 37 -12.06 2.34 -10.57
CA GLU A 37 -12.48 2.54 -11.97
C GLU A 37 -11.50 3.48 -12.70
N ASN A 38 -10.90 4.42 -11.97
CA ASN A 38 -9.91 5.39 -12.47
C ASN A 38 -8.47 4.87 -12.32
N SER A 39 -8.27 3.56 -12.45
CA SER A 39 -6.97 2.89 -12.28
C SER A 39 -5.83 3.46 -13.15
N ASP A 40 -6.13 3.98 -14.34
CA ASP A 40 -5.14 4.61 -15.23
C ASP A 40 -4.62 5.96 -14.70
N GLU A 41 -5.51 6.77 -14.11
CA GLU A 41 -5.13 8.05 -13.50
C GLU A 41 -4.32 7.82 -12.23
N VAL A 42 -4.75 6.86 -11.41
CA VAL A 42 -4.00 6.43 -10.22
C VAL A 42 -2.62 5.92 -10.61
N ARG A 43 -2.51 5.08 -11.64
CA ARG A 43 -1.22 4.62 -12.16
C ARG A 43 -0.33 5.80 -12.56
N TYR A 44 -0.87 6.76 -13.33
CA TYR A 44 -0.12 7.92 -13.79
C TYR A 44 0.37 8.81 -12.64
N LEU A 45 -0.48 9.05 -11.64
CA LEU A 45 -0.08 9.75 -10.41
C LEU A 45 1.10 9.04 -9.73
N LEU A 46 0.98 7.73 -9.50
CA LEU A 46 1.99 6.97 -8.78
C LEU A 46 3.32 6.90 -9.56
N THR A 47 3.29 6.69 -10.87
CA THR A 47 4.54 6.59 -11.66
C THR A 47 5.15 7.94 -11.96
N GLU A 48 4.39 8.88 -12.55
CA GLU A 48 4.96 10.11 -13.12
C GLU A 48 5.14 11.21 -12.09
N LYS A 49 4.19 11.35 -11.15
CA LYS A 49 4.28 12.41 -10.14
C LYS A 49 5.11 11.99 -8.93
N LEU A 50 4.95 10.73 -8.49
CA LEU A 50 5.57 10.24 -7.26
C LEU A 50 6.82 9.38 -7.50
N GLY A 51 7.06 8.92 -8.74
CA GLY A 51 8.22 8.09 -9.07
C GLY A 51 8.16 6.70 -8.41
N LEU A 52 6.97 6.23 -8.08
CA LEU A 52 6.74 4.92 -7.48
C LEU A 52 6.66 3.84 -8.55
N GLY A 53 7.30 2.69 -8.29
CA GLY A 53 7.12 1.50 -9.10
C GLY A 53 5.71 0.95 -8.91
N VAL A 54 5.02 0.66 -10.02
CA VAL A 54 3.69 0.07 -10.01
C VAL A 54 3.66 -1.19 -10.88
N THR A 55 2.84 -2.14 -10.49
CA THR A 55 2.50 -3.33 -11.27
C THR A 55 0.99 -3.33 -11.47
N LEU A 56 0.52 -3.65 -12.67
CA LEU A 56 -0.91 -3.78 -12.96
C LEU A 56 -1.29 -5.26 -12.99
N PHE A 57 -2.30 -5.64 -12.20
CA PHE A 57 -2.95 -6.93 -12.35
C PHE A 57 -4.23 -6.75 -13.16
N ARG A 58 -4.41 -7.57 -14.20
CA ARG A 58 -5.67 -7.60 -14.94
C ARG A 58 -6.63 -8.56 -14.23
N GLY A 59 -7.65 -8.00 -13.60
CA GLY A 59 -8.69 -8.73 -12.89
C GLY A 59 -10.01 -8.70 -13.65
N HIS A 60 -10.94 -9.55 -13.22
CA HIS A 60 -12.34 -9.46 -13.62
C HIS A 60 -13.21 -9.27 -12.38
N LYS A 61 -14.20 -8.37 -12.45
CA LYS A 61 -15.16 -8.12 -11.38
C LYS A 61 -16.04 -9.36 -11.18
N GLY A 62 -15.96 -9.96 -9.99
CA GLY A 62 -16.73 -11.16 -9.64
C GLY A 62 -18.20 -10.88 -9.32
N TYR A 63 -18.51 -9.69 -8.82
CA TYR A 63 -19.86 -9.23 -8.53
C TYR A 63 -19.88 -7.70 -8.53
N VAL A 64 -20.63 -7.08 -9.44
CA VAL A 64 -20.84 -5.63 -9.46
C VAL A 64 -22.10 -5.35 -8.63
N LYS A 65 -21.95 -4.72 -7.46
CA LYS A 65 -23.08 -4.12 -6.76
C LYS A 65 -23.37 -2.79 -7.44
N THR A 66 -24.45 -2.71 -8.19
CA THR A 66 -25.03 -1.41 -8.54
C THR A 66 -25.76 -0.87 -7.32
N GLU A 67 -25.88 0.45 -7.15
CA GLU A 67 -26.63 1.05 -6.03
C GLU A 67 -28.10 0.59 -5.98
N GLU A 68 -28.63 0.06 -7.08
CA GLU A 68 -29.97 -0.51 -7.21
C GLU A 68 -30.05 -2.02 -6.86
N SER A 69 -28.92 -2.69 -6.62
CA SER A 69 -28.87 -4.15 -6.41
C SER A 69 -29.27 -4.52 -4.98
N LYS A 70 -30.43 -5.17 -4.82
CA LYS A 70 -30.89 -5.71 -3.54
C LYS A 70 -30.13 -7.02 -3.23
N PRO A 71 -30.00 -7.39 -1.93
CA PRO A 71 -29.47 -8.69 -1.56
C PRO A 71 -30.37 -9.81 -2.13
N GLY A 72 -29.85 -10.60 -3.07
CA GLY A 72 -30.58 -11.69 -3.72
C GLY A 72 -30.87 -11.48 -5.21
N ASP A 73 -30.54 -10.33 -5.78
CA ASP A 73 -30.67 -10.11 -7.22
C ASP A 73 -29.65 -10.95 -8.01
N ALA A 74 -30.10 -11.55 -9.11
CA ALA A 74 -29.22 -12.27 -10.03
C ALA A 74 -28.12 -11.31 -10.55
N PRO A 75 -26.86 -11.76 -10.69
CA PRO A 75 -25.77 -10.90 -11.13
C PRO A 75 -26.16 -10.23 -12.45
N VAL A 76 -26.18 -8.90 -12.46
CA VAL A 76 -26.48 -8.09 -13.63
C VAL A 76 -25.56 -8.57 -14.75
N LYS A 77 -26.15 -9.00 -15.87
CA LYS A 77 -25.43 -9.40 -17.08
C LYS A 77 -24.85 -8.16 -17.73
N HIS A 78 -23.81 -7.59 -17.14
CA HIS A 78 -22.92 -6.68 -17.85
C HIS A 78 -22.20 -7.49 -18.93
N ASN A 79 -22.02 -6.89 -20.11
CA ASN A 79 -21.27 -7.48 -21.21
C ASN A 79 -19.87 -7.90 -20.72
N ALA A 80 -19.28 -8.91 -21.35
CA ALA A 80 -17.97 -9.45 -20.93
C ALA A 80 -16.88 -8.37 -20.82
N GLU A 81 -17.00 -7.28 -21.56
CA GLU A 81 -16.06 -6.15 -21.62
C GLU A 81 -16.14 -5.22 -20.39
N ASP A 82 -17.30 -5.09 -19.74
CA ASP A 82 -17.50 -4.26 -18.54
C ASP A 82 -17.01 -4.92 -17.24
N ARG A 83 -16.50 -6.15 -17.35
CA ARG A 83 -15.99 -6.91 -16.21
C ARG A 83 -14.49 -6.74 -16.00
N ASP A 84 -13.76 -6.26 -17.00
CA ASP A 84 -12.33 -6.03 -16.86
C ASP A 84 -12.06 -4.92 -15.85
N ILE A 85 -11.08 -5.14 -14.97
CA ILE A 85 -10.58 -4.11 -14.06
C ILE A 85 -9.07 -4.24 -13.93
N ASN A 86 -8.36 -3.12 -13.98
CA ASN A 86 -6.94 -3.08 -13.67
C ASN A 86 -6.77 -2.75 -12.19
N ILE A 87 -6.04 -3.62 -11.49
CA ILE A 87 -5.70 -3.45 -10.09
C ILE A 87 -4.27 -2.92 -10.04
N VAL A 88 -4.09 -1.77 -9.39
CA VAL A 88 -2.77 -1.14 -9.25
C VAL A 88 -2.12 -1.66 -7.98
N TYR A 89 -0.93 -2.25 -8.12
CA TYR A 89 -0.12 -2.74 -7.01
C TYR A 89 1.15 -1.92 -6.90
N THR A 90 1.47 -1.43 -5.70
CA THR A 90 2.71 -0.69 -5.46
C THR A 90 3.24 -0.99 -4.06
N VAL A 91 4.55 -0.83 -3.89
CA VAL A 91 5.25 -1.00 -2.61
C VAL A 91 5.97 0.29 -2.30
N LEU A 92 5.70 0.84 -1.11
CA LEU A 92 6.25 2.09 -0.63
C LEU A 92 6.54 2.02 0.86
N THR A 93 7.22 3.03 1.39
CA THR A 93 7.50 3.07 2.83
C THR A 93 6.23 3.44 3.61
N ARG A 94 6.14 2.99 4.86
CA ARG A 94 5.04 3.34 5.76
C ARG A 94 4.82 4.85 5.93
N LEU A 95 5.88 5.66 5.79
CA LEU A 95 5.81 7.12 5.88
C LEU A 95 5.09 7.75 4.67
N GLU A 96 5.18 7.13 3.50
CA GLU A 96 4.57 7.63 2.26
C GLU A 96 3.08 7.27 2.15
N VAL A 97 2.63 6.21 2.85
CA VAL A 97 1.26 5.65 2.73
C VAL A 97 0.17 6.70 2.95
N ALA A 98 0.32 7.56 3.96
CA ALA A 98 -0.71 8.55 4.28
C ALA A 98 -0.89 9.59 3.16
N SER A 99 0.21 10.06 2.58
CA SER A 99 0.17 11.02 1.46
C SER A 99 -0.40 10.37 0.21
N VAL A 100 0.10 9.19 -0.16
CA VAL A 100 -0.34 8.47 -1.36
C VAL A 100 -1.83 8.15 -1.30
N ARG A 101 -2.33 7.74 -0.13
CA ARG A 101 -3.76 7.47 0.06
C ARG A 101 -4.60 8.74 -0.15
N ALA A 102 -4.17 9.88 0.39
CA ALA A 102 -4.91 11.13 0.22
C ALA A 102 -4.97 11.56 -1.26
N ASP A 103 -3.86 11.42 -1.99
CA ASP A 103 -3.81 11.74 -3.42
C ASP A 103 -4.72 10.81 -4.25
N ILE A 104 -4.81 9.52 -3.88
CA ILE A 104 -5.72 8.56 -4.54
C ILE A 104 -7.18 8.91 -4.23
N GLU A 105 -7.48 9.26 -2.98
CA GLU A 105 -8.84 9.62 -2.53
C GLU A 105 -9.34 10.92 -3.17
N GLU A 106 -8.44 11.83 -3.55
CA GLU A 106 -8.77 13.02 -4.36
C GLU A 106 -9.14 12.66 -5.80
N ILE A 107 -8.48 11.65 -6.40
CA ILE A 107 -8.76 11.18 -7.76
C ILE A 107 -10.06 10.37 -7.79
N ASP A 108 -10.18 9.39 -6.89
CA ASP A 108 -11.32 8.49 -6.80
C ASP A 108 -11.69 8.23 -5.34
N PRO A 109 -12.71 8.95 -4.81
CA PRO A 109 -13.22 8.72 -3.46
C PRO A 109 -13.82 7.33 -3.24
N SER A 110 -14.16 6.61 -4.32
CA SER A 110 -14.71 5.25 -4.28
C SER A 110 -13.65 4.16 -4.38
N ALA A 111 -12.36 4.53 -4.51
CA ALA A 111 -11.26 3.59 -4.62
C ALA A 111 -11.16 2.68 -3.39
N PHE A 112 -11.03 1.38 -3.64
CA PHE A 112 -10.83 0.39 -2.60
C PHE A 112 -9.33 0.07 -2.45
N ILE A 113 -8.76 0.44 -1.31
CA ILE A 113 -7.32 0.33 -1.03
C ILE A 113 -7.08 -0.70 0.06
N ILE A 114 -6.28 -1.73 -0.24
CA ILE A 114 -5.83 -2.75 0.71
C ILE A 114 -4.36 -2.48 1.05
N GLN A 115 -4.04 -2.48 2.34
CA GLN A 115 -2.66 -2.35 2.82
C GLN A 115 -2.18 -3.69 3.36
N SER A 116 -0.95 -4.09 3.03
CA SER A 116 -0.33 -5.31 3.54
C SER A 116 1.11 -5.03 3.94
N VAL A 117 1.52 -5.53 5.10
CA VAL A 117 2.91 -5.45 5.55
C VAL A 117 3.76 -6.36 4.67
N VAL A 118 4.94 -5.89 4.28
CA VAL A 118 5.88 -6.67 3.49
C VAL A 118 7.13 -6.93 4.34
N ASP A 119 7.37 -8.19 4.69
CA ASP A 119 8.46 -8.58 5.61
C ASP A 119 9.85 -8.42 4.99
N GLU A 120 10.03 -8.88 3.75
CA GLU A 120 11.29 -8.76 3.03
C GLU A 120 11.02 -8.52 1.55
N THR A 121 11.71 -7.54 0.96
CA THR A 121 11.68 -7.31 -0.49
C THR A 121 13.06 -7.67 -1.06
N ARG A 122 13.09 -8.51 -2.10
CA ARG A 122 14.34 -8.91 -2.78
C ARG A 122 14.23 -8.61 -4.27
N GLY A 123 15.07 -7.70 -4.75
CA GLY A 123 14.98 -7.18 -6.12
C GLY A 123 13.82 -6.19 -6.34
N GLY A 124 13.53 -5.86 -7.60
CA GLY A 124 12.41 -4.98 -7.98
C GLY A 124 12.75 -3.48 -8.10
N MET A 125 11.74 -2.69 -8.45
CA MET A 125 11.81 -1.23 -8.66
C MET A 125 11.52 -0.44 -7.37
N ILE A 126 11.91 -0.96 -6.22
CA ILE A 126 11.79 -0.22 -4.97
C ILE A 126 12.87 0.85 -4.99
N ARG A 127 12.47 2.09 -4.70
CA ARG A 127 13.28 3.29 -4.79
C ARG A 127 14.52 3.13 -3.89
N LYS A 128 15.65 2.67 -4.46
CA LYS A 128 16.92 2.59 -3.73
C LYS A 128 17.32 3.99 -3.33
N ARG A 129 17.26 4.30 -2.03
CA ARG A 129 17.91 5.48 -1.49
C ARG A 129 19.40 5.31 -1.79
N SER A 130 19.95 6.21 -2.61
CA SER A 130 21.38 6.25 -2.96
C SER A 130 22.22 6.08 -1.70
N GLU A 131 22.83 4.90 -1.52
CA GLU A 131 23.93 4.72 -0.58
C GLU A 131 25.09 5.59 -1.07
N LYS A 132 25.22 6.78 -0.47
CA LYS A 132 26.51 7.47 -0.51
C LYS A 132 27.45 6.65 0.37
N HIS A 133 28.17 5.72 -0.26
CA HIS A 133 29.40 5.17 0.30
C HIS A 133 30.31 6.35 0.67
N PHE A 134 30.59 6.48 1.96
CA PHE A 134 31.72 7.24 2.49
C PHE A 134 32.78 6.24 2.95
#